data_AF-A0A970V7R4-F1
#
_entry.id   AF-A0A970V7R4-F1
#
_cell.length_a   1.000
_cell.length_b   1.000
_cell.length_c   1.000
_cell.angle_alpha   90.00
_cell.angle_beta   90.00
_cell.angle_gamma   90.00
#
_symmetry.space_group_name_H-M   'P 1'
#
loop_
_entity.id
_entity.type
_entity.pdbx_description
1 polymer ?
#
loop_
_entity_poly.entity_id
_entity_poly.type
_entity_poly.pdbx_seq_one_letter_code
_entity_poly.pdbx_strand_id
1 'polypeptide(L)' 'MMEKLDSKYALVVVTAKRARQLTDGRTPCVEGLSVDKDKPVSIAMQEIAAGKIKIEIPKGGIK' A
#
# COMPACT_ATOMS: atom_id res chain seq x y z
N MET A 1 16.75 -2.41 19.63
CA MET A 1 16.24 -3.60 18.90
C MET A 1 14.83 -3.41 18.30
N MET A 2 14.38 -2.17 17.99
CA MET A 2 12.96 -1.91 17.64
C MET A 2 12.70 -1.49 16.18
N GLU A 3 13.70 -1.39 15.31
CA GLU A 3 13.53 -0.70 14.01
C GLU A 3 12.75 -1.47 12.93
N LYS A 4 12.33 -2.71 13.18
CA LYS A 4 11.62 -3.55 12.19
C LYS A 4 10.13 -3.74 12.46
N LEU A 5 9.65 -3.42 13.67
CA LEU A 5 8.25 -3.65 14.01
C LEU A 5 7.34 -2.60 13.35
N ASP A 6 7.75 -1.33 13.30
CA ASP A 6 7.01 -0.27 12.63
C ASP A 6 6.80 -0.56 11.13
N SER A 7 7.78 -1.20 10.49
CA SER A 7 7.74 -1.48 9.05
C SER A 7 6.72 -2.55 8.66
N LYS A 8 6.52 -3.61 9.48
CA LYS A 8 5.51 -4.64 9.16
C LYS A 8 4.08 -4.13 9.35
N TYR A 9 3.80 -3.43 10.44
CA TYR A 9 2.47 -2.85 10.66
C TYR A 9 2.19 -1.74 9.64
N ALA A 10 3.17 -0.89 9.35
CA ALA A 10 3.04 0.13 8.30
C ALA A 10 2.80 -0.49 6.92
N LEU A 11 3.47 -1.59 6.58
CA LEU A 11 3.24 -2.32 5.33
C LEU A 11 1.79 -2.79 5.21
N VAL A 12 1.25 -3.42 6.26
CA VAL A 12 -0.15 -3.89 6.28
C VAL A 12 -1.12 -2.72 6.16
N VAL A 13 -0.90 -1.65 6.91
CA VAL A 13 -1.75 -0.45 6.89
C VAL A 13 -1.71 0.24 5.53
N VAL A 14 -0.54 0.38 4.90
CA VAL A 14 -0.40 0.97 3.56
C VAL A 14 -1.04 0.08 2.51
N THR A 15 -0.84 -1.24 2.59
CA THR A 15 -1.49 -2.20 1.68
C THR A 15 -3.01 -2.09 1.79
N ALA A 16 -3.56 -2.06 3.01
CA ALA A 16 -5.00 -1.92 3.23
C ALA A 16 -5.54 -0.56 2.74
N LYS A 17 -4.85 0.54 3.05
CA LYS A 17 -5.20 1.88 2.54
C LYS A 17 -5.18 1.94 1.01
N ARG A 18 -4.22 1.27 0.38
CA ARG A 18 -4.13 1.22 -1.08
C ARG A 18 -5.22 0.34 -1.69
N ALA A 19 -5.44 -0.84 -1.14
CA ALA A 19 -6.51 -1.72 -1.58
C ALA A 19 -7.87 -1.00 -1.55
N ARG A 20 -8.13 -0.21 -0.50
CA ARG A 20 -9.35 0.60 -0.39
C ARG A 20 -9.46 1.67 -1.46
N GLN A 21 -8.36 2.35 -1.80
CA GLN A 21 -8.33 3.30 -2.92
C GLN A 21 -8.69 2.62 -4.24
N LEU A 22 -8.15 1.42 -4.49
CA LEU A 22 -8.47 0.63 -5.68
C LEU A 22 -9.96 0.23 -5.70
N THR A 23 -10.52 -0.18 -4.55
CA THR A 23 -11.97 -0.45 -4.43
C THR A 23 -12.84 0.76 -4.67
N ASP A 24 -12.38 1.96 -4.30
CA ASP A 24 -13.06 3.23 -4.54
C ASP A 24 -13.07 3.67 -6.02
N GLY A 25 -12.42 2.89 -6.90
CA GLY A 25 -12.31 3.18 -8.33
C GLY A 25 -11.06 3.94 -8.74
N ARG A 26 -10.04 4.06 -7.86
CA ARG A 26 -8.72 4.56 -8.27
C ARG A 26 -8.06 3.57 -9.22
N THR A 27 -7.42 4.11 -10.24
CA THR A 27 -6.60 3.33 -11.16
C THR A 27 -5.31 2.85 -10.48
N PRO A 28 -4.93 1.57 -10.71
CA PRO A 28 -3.63 1.07 -10.30
C PRO A 28 -2.50 1.77 -11.05
N CYS A 29 -1.37 1.96 -10.37
CA CYS A 29 -0.16 2.61 -10.86
C CYS A 29 0.75 1.62 -11.63
N VAL A 30 0.42 0.34 -11.60
CA VAL A 30 1.10 -0.71 -12.38
C VAL A 30 0.25 -1.02 -13.62
N GLU A 31 0.88 -0.86 -14.78
CA GLU A 31 0.30 -1.22 -16.07
C GLU A 31 -0.04 -2.71 -16.10
N GLY A 32 -1.28 -3.04 -16.49
CA GLY A 32 -1.76 -4.41 -16.62
C GLY A 32 -2.54 -4.96 -15.43
N LEU A 33 -2.56 -4.28 -14.28
CA LEU A 33 -3.43 -4.62 -13.17
C LEU A 33 -4.76 -3.86 -13.32
N SER A 34 -5.88 -4.52 -13.05
CA SER A 34 -7.22 -3.92 -13.12
C SER A 34 -8.05 -4.46 -11.97
N VAL A 35 -8.76 -3.59 -11.25
CA VAL A 35 -9.52 -3.97 -10.04
C VAL A 35 -10.69 -4.91 -10.39
N ASP A 36 -11.12 -4.87 -11.65
CA ASP A 36 -12.06 -5.75 -12.32
C ASP A 36 -11.52 -7.16 -12.61
N LYS A 37 -10.19 -7.35 -12.71
CA LYS A 37 -9.55 -8.64 -13.00
C LYS A 37 -8.82 -9.24 -11.80
N ASP A 38 -8.23 -8.39 -10.97
CA ASP A 38 -7.40 -8.78 -9.84
C ASP A 38 -7.94 -8.21 -8.53
N LYS A 39 -7.75 -8.97 -7.45
CA LYS A 39 -8.16 -8.53 -6.11
C LYS A 39 -7.42 -7.24 -5.75
N PRO A 40 -8.09 -6.21 -5.22
CA PRO A 40 -7.48 -4.92 -4.89
C PRO A 40 -6.31 -5.05 -3.92
N VAL A 41 -6.36 -6.03 -3.01
CA VAL A 41 -5.25 -6.32 -2.08
C VAL A 41 -4.03 -6.89 -2.78
N SER A 42 -4.22 -7.74 -3.80
CA SER A 42 -3.13 -8.33 -4.60
C SER A 42 -2.41 -7.24 -5.41
N ILE A 43 -3.20 -6.37 -6.05
CA ILE A 43 -2.71 -5.21 -6.78
C ILE A 43 -1.89 -4.31 -5.84
N ALA A 44 -2.43 -3.95 -4.66
CA ALA A 44 -1.73 -3.13 -3.68
C ALA A 44 -0.40 -3.75 -3.24
N MET A 45 -0.36 -5.07 -3.00
CA MET A 45 0.88 -5.78 -2.67
C MET A 45 1.89 -5.73 -3.81
N GLN A 46 1.47 -5.93 -5.06
CA GLN A 46 2.35 -5.83 -6.22
C GLN A 46 2.88 -4.42 -6.42
N GLU A 47 2.06 -3.38 -6.22
CA GLU A 47 2.49 -1.99 -6.32
C GLU A 47 3.55 -1.63 -5.25
N ILE A 48 3.39 -2.14 -4.03
CA ILE A 48 4.35 -1.95 -2.96
C ILE A 48 5.63 -2.76 -3.23
N ALA A 49 5.50 -4.01 -3.68
CA ALA A 49 6.64 -4.86 -4.05
C ALA A 49 7.43 -4.30 -5.24
N ALA A 50 6.74 -3.67 -6.20
CA ALA A 50 7.34 -2.96 -7.31
C ALA A 50 7.97 -1.61 -6.91
N GLY A 51 7.85 -1.20 -5.65
CA GLY A 51 8.39 0.07 -5.16
C GLY A 51 7.67 1.31 -5.70
N LYS A 52 6.52 1.14 -6.38
CA LYS A 52 5.71 2.25 -6.90
C LYS A 52 4.92 2.98 -5.80
N ILE A 53 4.75 2.35 -4.64
CA ILE A 53 4.11 2.96 -3.47
C ILE A 53 5.15 3.07 -2.36
N LYS A 54 5.50 4.31 -2.01
CA LYS A 54 6.31 4.61 -0.83
C LYS A 54 5.43 4.62 0.41
N ILE A 55 5.86 3.89 1.43
CA ILE A 55 5.27 3.92 2.76
C ILE A 55 5.71 5.22 3.44
N GLU A 56 4.99 6.30 3.17
CA GLU A 56 5.17 7.56 3.90
C GLU A 56 4.38 7.49 5.20
N ILE A 57 5.06 7.01 6.24
CA ILE A 57 4.59 7.16 7.61
C ILE A 57 4.82 8.64 7.94
N PRO A 58 3.79 9.46 8.22
CA PRO A 58 4.03 10.80 8.69
C PRO A 58 4.79 10.68 10.02
N LYS A 59 6.09 11.01 9.99
CA LYS A 59 6.88 11.29 11.20
C LYS A 59 6.41 12.64 11.74
N GLY A 60 5.21 12.68 12.31
CA GLY A 60 4.69 13.77 13.11
C GLY A 60 4.03 13.13 14.33
N GLY A 61 4.58 13.20 15.53
CA GLY A 61 5.08 14.41 16.15
C GLY A 61 4.00 14.90 17.11
N ILE A 62 3.85 14.23 18.24
CA ILE A 62 3.37 14.88 19.45
C ILE A 62 4.62 15.15 20.28
N LYS A 63 5.01 16.43 20.25
CA LYS A 63 5.98 17.02 21.17
C LYS A 63 5.31 17.22 22.51
#